data_AF-A0AA40CGF1-F1
#
_entry.id   AF-A0AA40CGF1-F1
#
_cell.length_a   1.000
_cell.length_b   1.000
_cell.length_c   1.000
_cell.angle_alpha   90.00
_cell.angle_beta   90.00
_cell.angle_gamma   90.00
#
_symmetry.space_group_name_H-M   'P 1'
#
loop_
_entity.id
_entity.type
_entity.pdbx_description
1 polymer ?
#
loop_
_entity_poly.entity_id
_entity_poly.type
_entity_poly.pdbx_seq_one_letter_code
_entity_poly.pdbx_strand_id
1 'polypeptide(L)' 'MGGAGYQQQTLQGRYISKNILLNFLESKKAEFGDDYQIDQLDKGGQWSISVKRKLTNDEIVKLQEESAKPPTYGA' A
#
# COMPACT_ATOMS: atom_id res chain seq x y z
N MET A 1 6.29 16.33 -23.21
CA MET A 1 5.38 16.75 -22.12
C MET A 1 5.21 15.56 -21.21
N GLY A 2 5.77 15.64 -19.99
CA GLY A 2 5.87 14.53 -19.06
C GLY A 2 4.51 14.16 -18.49
N GLY A 3 3.98 13.01 -18.90
CA GLY A 3 2.83 12.41 -18.24
C GLY A 3 3.23 12.10 -16.81
N ALA A 4 2.53 12.69 -15.83
CA ALA A 4 2.53 12.19 -14.47
C ALA A 4 1.84 10.81 -14.49
N GLY A 5 2.56 9.82 -15.01
CA GLY A 5 2.08 8.47 -15.21
C GLY A 5 2.01 7.79 -13.86
N TYR A 6 0.79 7.45 -13.45
CA TYR A 6 0.59 6.54 -12.34
C TYR A 6 1.43 5.29 -12.58
N GLN A 7 2.21 4.93 -11.56
CA GLN A 7 3.07 3.78 -11.58
C GLN A 7 2.35 2.64 -10.89
N GLN A 8 2.18 1.55 -11.62
CA GLN A 8 1.70 0.32 -11.03
C GLN A 8 2.84 -0.36 -10.26
N GLN A 9 2.57 -0.76 -9.03
CA GLN A 9 3.48 -1.52 -8.18
C GLN A 9 2.73 -2.69 -7.56
N THR A 10 3.34 -3.86 -7.61
CA THR A 10 2.81 -5.04 -6.94
C THR A 10 3.49 -5.19 -5.59
N LEU A 11 2.70 -5.16 -4.53
CA LEU A 11 3.12 -5.45 -3.17
C LEU A 11 3.07 -6.97 -2.97
N GLN A 12 4.25 -7.58 -3.03
CA GLN A 12 4.47 -8.97 -2.69
C GLN A 12 4.98 -9.03 -1.25
N GLY A 13 4.05 -9.06 -0.30
CA GLY A 13 4.40 -8.94 1.11
C GLY A 13 3.40 -9.68 1.97
N ARG A 14 3.90 -10.56 2.84
CA ARG A 14 3.12 -11.21 3.90
C ARG A 14 2.07 -10.25 4.46
N TYR A 15 0.80 -10.63 4.34
CA TYR A 15 -0.37 -10.03 4.99
C TYR A 15 -0.32 -8.49 5.16
N ILE A 16 -0.10 -7.69 4.11
CA ILE A 16 -0.40 -6.26 4.22
C ILE A 16 -1.93 -6.12 4.26
N SER A 17 -2.45 -5.58 5.35
CA SER A 17 -3.88 -5.36 5.52
C SER A 17 -4.34 -4.22 4.62
N LYS A 18 -5.42 -4.45 3.85
CA LYS A 18 -6.03 -3.44 2.97
C LYS A 18 -6.27 -2.12 3.70
N ASN A 19 -6.75 -2.18 4.94
CA ASN A 19 -7.07 -1.00 5.74
C ASN A 19 -5.83 -0.15 6.06
N ILE A 20 -4.70 -0.80 6.38
CA ILE A 20 -3.43 -0.13 6.68
C ILE A 20 -2.85 0.48 5.41
N LEU A 21 -2.89 -0.25 4.30
CA LEU A 21 -2.45 0.25 3.01
C LEU A 21 -3.29 1.47 2.55
N LEU A 22 -4.61 1.39 2.67
CA LEU A 22 -5.51 2.52 2.37
C LEU A 22 -5.19 3.74 3.22
N ASN A 23 -5.12 3.56 4.55
CA ASN A 23 -4.88 4.67 5.47
C ASN A 23 -3.52 5.34 5.21
N PHE A 24 -2.51 4.56 4.85
CA PHE A 24 -1.20 5.07 4.47
C PHE A 24 -1.26 5.89 3.17
N LEU A 25 -1.94 5.39 2.14
CA LEU A 25 -2.11 6.09 0.86
C LEU A 25 -2.95 7.36 1.03
N GLU A 26 -4.00 7.33 1.85
CA GLU A 26 -4.82 8.50 2.20
C GLU A 26 -3.99 9.57 2.92
N SER A 27 -3.22 9.16 3.94
CA SER A 27 -2.34 10.06 4.70
C SER A 27 -1.31 10.77 3.82
N LYS A 28 -0.90 10.11 2.72
CA LYS A 28 0.09 10.61 1.77
C LYS A 28 -0.48 10.84 0.36
N LYS A 29 -1.78 11.13 0.25
CA LYS A 29 -2.45 11.34 -1.05
C LYS A 29 -1.81 12.44 -1.90
N ALA A 30 -1.21 13.45 -1.27
CA ALA A 30 -0.46 14.50 -1.98
C ALA A 30 0.79 13.95 -2.71
N GLU A 31 1.42 12.91 -2.17
CA GLU A 31 2.59 12.24 -2.75
C GLU A 31 2.19 11.13 -3.73
N PHE A 32 1.17 10.34 -3.39
CA PHE A 32 0.72 9.19 -4.18
C PHE A 32 -0.37 9.51 -5.23
N GLY A 33 -0.95 10.71 -5.16
CA GLY A 33 -2.07 11.17 -5.98
C GLY A 33 -3.42 10.86 -5.35
N ASP A 34 -4.38 11.77 -5.44
CA ASP A 34 -5.74 11.58 -4.92
C ASP A 34 -6.54 10.47 -5.64
N ASP A 35 -6.07 9.96 -6.78
CA ASP A 35 -6.73 8.92 -7.60
C ASP A 35 -5.95 7.59 -7.60
N TYR A 36 -5.38 7.19 -6.46
CA TYR A 36 -4.70 5.90 -6.38
C TYR A 36 -5.70 4.73 -6.50
N GLN A 37 -5.29 3.64 -7.15
CA GLN A 37 -6.09 2.41 -7.25
C GLN A 37 -5.41 1.27 -6.51
N ILE A 38 -6.20 0.37 -5.94
CA ILE A 38 -5.73 -0.81 -5.22
C ILE A 38 -6.56 -2.01 -5.67
N ASP A 39 -5.90 -2.98 -6.27
CA ASP A 39 -6.48 -4.23 -6.75
C ASP A 39 -5.88 -5.40 -6.00
N GLN A 40 -6.73 -6.30 -5.51
CA GLN A 40 -6.27 -7.54 -4.93
C GLN A 40 -5.94 -8.52 -6.07
N LEU A 41 -4.67 -8.87 -6.23
CA LEU A 41 -4.24 -9.77 -7.31
C LEU A 41 -4.52 -11.24 -6.97
N ASP A 42 -4.39 -11.61 -5.69
CA ASP A 42 -4.60 -13.00 -5.27
C ASP A 42 -5.15 -13.09 -3.84
N LYS A 43 -5.85 -14.18 -3.54
CA LYS A 43 -6.33 -14.49 -2.18
C LYS A 43 -5.17 -14.75 -1.20
N GLY A 44 -3.97 -15.01 -1.70
CA GLY A 44 -2.71 -15.15 -0.95
C GLY A 44 -2.10 -13.85 -0.44
N GLY A 45 -2.77 -12.70 -0.61
CA GLY A 45 -2.35 -11.43 -0.02
C GLY A 45 -1.46 -10.55 -0.90
N GLN A 46 -1.42 -10.80 -2.21
CA GLN A 46 -0.80 -9.87 -3.16
C GLN A 46 -1.75 -8.73 -3.52
N TRP A 47 -1.20 -7.52 -3.48
CA TRP A 47 -1.91 -6.29 -3.86
C TRP A 47 -1.20 -5.64 -5.05
N SER A 48 -1.95 -5.24 -6.08
CA SER A 48 -1.49 -4.28 -7.07
C SER A 48 -1.99 -2.92 -6.67
N ILE A 49 -1.14 -1.92 -6.77
CA ILE A 49 -1.52 -0.54 -6.54
C ILE A 49 -1.06 0.32 -7.71
N SER A 50 -1.85 1.32 -8.06
CA SER A 50 -1.51 2.33 -9.04
C SER A 50 -1.43 3.67 -8.34
N VAL A 51 -0.22 4.21 -8.24
CA VAL A 51 0.10 5.42 -7.47
C VAL A 51 1.07 6.30 -8.26
N LYS A 52 1.00 7.63 -8.12
CA LYS A 52 1.93 8.55 -8.81
C LYS A 52 3.41 8.29 -8.47
N ARG A 53 3.68 7.78 -7.27
CA ARG A 53 5.01 7.45 -6.76
C ARG A 53 5.00 6.03 -6.21
N LYS A 54 5.94 5.18 -6.60
CA LYS A 54 6.11 3.86 -5.97
C LYS A 54 6.46 3.98 -4.50
N LEU A 55 5.95 3.08 -3.67
CA LEU A 55 6.38 2.93 -2.28
C LEU A 55 7.83 2.46 -2.26
N THR A 56 8.61 3.04 -1.35
CA THR A 56 9.95 2.56 -1.07
C THR A 56 9.92 1.28 -0.25
N ASN A 57 11.03 0.55 -0.25
CA ASN A 57 11.14 -0.68 0.51
C ASN A 57 10.88 -0.44 2.02
N ASP A 58 11.38 0.67 2.60
CA ASP A 58 11.06 1.08 3.97
C ASP A 58 9.55 1.27 4.22
N GLU A 59 8.83 1.91 3.30
CA GLU A 59 7.38 2.10 3.43
C GLU A 59 6.66 0.75 3.37
N ILE A 60 7.09 -0.15 2.49
CA ILE A 60 6.55 -1.50 2.36
C ILE A 60 6.83 -2.31 3.64
N VAL A 61 8.04 -2.25 4.19
CA VAL A 61 8.41 -2.93 5.44
C VAL A 61 7.56 -2.41 6.59
N LYS A 62 7.41 -1.09 6.73
CA LYS A 62 6.53 -0.50 7.76
C LYS A 62 5.09 -0.95 7.63
N LEU A 63 4.54 -0.99 6.41
CA LEU A 63 3.19 -1.48 6.14
C LEU A 63 3.02 -2.96 6.52
N GLN A 64 4.05 -3.78 6.26
CA GLN A 64 4.08 -5.17 6.67
C GLN A 64 4.16 -5.29 8.19
N GLU A 65 4.99 -4.51 8.87
CA GLU A 65 5.10 -4.51 10.34
C GLU A 65 3.79 -4.07 11.00
N GLU A 66 3.19 -2.98 10.53
CA GLU A 66 1.90 -2.48 10.99
C GLU A 66 0.79 -3.53 10.81
N SER A 67 0.83 -4.27 9.70
CA SER A 67 -0.15 -5.32 9.42
C SER A 67 0.13 -6.64 10.12
N ALA A 68 1.39 -6.91 10.46
CA ALA A 68 1.82 -8.10 11.19
C ALA A 68 1.68 -7.93 12.70
N LYS A 69 1.53 -6.70 13.21
CA LYS A 69 1.12 -6.48 14.59
C LYS A 69 -0.21 -7.21 14.79
N PRO A 70 -0.28 -8.23 15.68
CA PRO A 70 -1.56 -8.80 16.04
C PRO A 70 -2.43 -7.66 16.55
N PRO A 71 -3.76 -7.67 16.31
CA PRO A 71 -4.62 -6.73 17.01
C PRO A 71 -4.29 -6.90 18.49
N THR A 72 -3.77 -5.84 19.12
CA THR A 72 -3.71 -5.77 20.57
C THR A 72 -5.15 -5.65 21.04
N TYR A 73 -5.90 -6.75 21.00
CA TYR A 73 -6.93 -7.01 21.98
C TYR A 73 -6.16 -7.04 23.30
N GLY A 74 -6.08 -5.89 23.96
CA GLY A 74 -5.50 -5.79 25.27
C GLY A 74 -6.16 -6.84 26.17
N ALA A 75 -5.31 -7.58 26.86
CA ALA A 75 -5.50 -8.27 28.15
C ALA A 75 -6.90 -8.81 28.48
#